data_AF-A0A2V1JU26-F1
#
_entry.id   AF-A0A2V1JU26-F1
#
_cell.length_a   1.000
_cell.length_b   1.000
_cell.length_c   1.000
_cell.angle_alpha   90.00
_cell.angle_beta   90.00
_cell.angle_gamma   90.00
#
_symmetry.space_group_name_H-M   'P 1'
#
loop_
_entity.id
_entity.type
_entity.pdbx_description
1 polymer ?
#
loop_
_entity_poly.entity_id
_entity_poly.type
_entity_poly.pdbx_seq_one_letter_code
_entity_poly.pdbx_strand_id
1 'polypeptide(L)' 'MQIEHFINQIDLTLDPPSEEPLRQYYFIAKARMLVAQMEKETGRKMTFCVNTFGCQMNLK' A
#
# COMPACT_ATOMS: atom_id res chain seq x y z
N MET A 1 16.23 -0.41 -3.34
CA MET A 1 15.52 -1.41 -4.18
C MET A 1 14.58 -0.66 -5.10
N GLN A 2 14.48 -1.04 -6.38
CA GLN A 2 13.79 -0.26 -7.43
C GLN A 2 12.30 0.01 -7.14
N ILE A 3 11.63 -0.84 -6.34
CA ILE A 3 10.21 -0.74 -5.99
C ILE A 3 9.87 0.50 -5.14
N GLU A 4 10.73 0.87 -4.19
CA GLU A 4 10.49 2.04 -3.33
C GLU A 4 10.46 3.36 -4.13
N HIS A 5 11.24 3.44 -5.20
CA HIS A 5 11.23 4.59 -6.09
C HIS A 5 9.85 4.77 -6.76
N PHE A 6 9.28 3.68 -7.29
CA PHE A 6 7.97 3.70 -7.93
C PHE A 6 6.86 4.08 -6.96
N ILE A 7 6.83 3.47 -5.76
CA ILE A 7 5.78 3.76 -4.75
C ILE A 7 5.82 5.23 -4.31
N ASN A 8 7.01 5.80 -4.13
CA ASN A 8 7.17 7.18 -3.65
C ASN A 8 6.82 8.24 -4.72
N GLN A 9 6.71 7.85 -5.99
CA GLN A 9 6.34 8.75 -7.10
C GLN A 9 4.85 8.74 -7.43
N ILE A 10 4.04 7.93 -6.75
CA ILE A 10 2.62 7.77 -7.07
C ILE A 10 1.82 8.99 -6.65
N ASP A 11 1.07 9.53 -7.61
CA ASP A 11 0.04 10.52 -7.35
C ASP A 11 -1.28 9.83 -7.00
N LEU A 12 -1.68 9.93 -5.73
CA LEU A 12 -2.91 9.34 -5.19
C LEU A 12 -4.18 10.14 -5.53
N THR A 13 -4.06 11.30 -6.18
CA THR A 13 -5.22 12.10 -6.63
C THR A 13 -5.83 11.58 -7.93
N LEU A 14 -5.06 10.78 -8.69
CA LEU A 14 -5.51 10.12 -9.91
C LEU A 14 -6.20 8.78 -9.60
N ASP A 15 -6.96 8.29 -10.58
CA ASP A 15 -7.53 6.95 -10.53
C ASP A 15 -6.43 5.88 -10.56
N PRO A 16 -6.64 4.71 -9.92
CA PRO A 16 -5.68 3.62 -9.95
C PRO A 16 -5.37 3.19 -11.39
N PRO A 17 -4.09 2.98 -11.75
CA PRO A 17 -3.72 2.43 -13.06
C PRO A 17 -4.41 1.09 -13.33
N SER A 18 -4.73 0.80 -14.59
CA SER A 18 -5.34 -0.50 -14.95
C SER A 18 -4.31 -1.63 -15.11
N GLU A 19 -3.05 -1.28 -15.35
CA GLU A 19 -1.98 -2.23 -15.65
C GLU A 19 -1.23 -2.67 -14.38
N GLU A 20 -0.87 -3.95 -14.35
CA GLU A 20 0.02 -4.51 -13.33
C GLU A 20 1.48 -4.43 -13.79
N PRO A 21 2.45 -4.17 -12.88
CA PRO A 21 2.33 -4.06 -11.42
C PRO A 21 2.03 -2.64 -10.89
N LEU A 22 1.82 -1.65 -11.78
CA LEU A 22 1.61 -0.25 -11.37
C LEU A 22 0.41 -0.08 -10.44
N ARG A 23 -0.68 -0.82 -10.73
CA ARG A 23 -1.88 -0.85 -9.88
C ARG A 23 -1.58 -1.34 -8.46
N GLN A 24 -0.75 -2.38 -8.30
CA GLN A 24 -0.30 -2.84 -6.99
C GLN A 24 0.46 -1.75 -6.23
N TYR A 25 1.40 -1.07 -6.89
CA TYR A 25 2.16 0.01 -6.24
C TYR A 25 1.23 1.15 -5.79
N TYR A 26 0.21 1.49 -6.59
CA TYR A 26 -0.79 2.50 -6.22
C TYR A 26 -1.50 2.16 -4.90
N PHE A 27 -1.98 0.92 -4.76
CA PHE A 27 -2.66 0.51 -3.54
C PHE A 27 -1.71 0.38 -2.33
N ILE A 28 -0.44 0.06 -2.55
CA ILE A 28 0.59 0.10 -1.49
C ILE A 28 0.81 1.54 -1.01
N ALA A 29 0.95 2.50 -1.93
CA ALA A 29 1.08 3.93 -1.58
C ALA A 29 -0.15 4.43 -0.81
N LYS A 30 -1.35 4.07 -1.28
CA LYS A 30 -2.62 4.42 -0.62
C LYS A 30 -2.72 3.83 0.79
N ALA A 31 -2.33 2.56 0.96
CA ALA A 31 -2.32 1.91 2.27
C ALA A 31 -1.34 2.59 3.24
N ARG A 32 -0.14 2.97 2.77
CA ARG A 32 0.85 3.72 3.58
C ARG A 32 0.28 5.05 4.07
N MET A 33 -0.38 5.81 3.20
CA MET A 33 -1.03 7.08 3.55
C MET A 33 -2.09 6.88 4.64
N LEU A 34 -3.00 5.91 4.46
CA LEU A 34 -4.07 5.63 5.41
C LEU A 34 -3.53 5.16 6.76
N VAL A 35 -2.54 4.27 6.78
CA VAL A 35 -1.89 3.81 8.01
C VAL A 35 -1.25 4.99 8.75
N ALA A 36 -0.50 5.85 8.04
CA ALA A 36 0.12 7.01 8.66
C ALA A 36 -0.90 7.99 9.26
N GLN A 37 -2.07 8.15 8.62
CA GLN A 37 -3.17 8.94 9.17
C GLN A 37 -3.73 8.29 10.45
N MET A 38 -4.03 6.98 10.43
CA MET A 38 -4.53 6.25 11.60
C MET A 38 -3.54 6.27 12.76
N GLU A 39 -2.23 6.21 12.49
CA GLU A 39 -1.19 6.33 13.53
C GLU A 39 -1.22 7.70 14.21
N LYS A 40 -1.42 8.78 13.45
CA LYS A 40 -1.55 10.14 13.99
C LYS A 40 -2.82 10.28 14.82
N GLU A 41 -3.94 9.74 14.35
CA GLU A 41 -5.24 9.83 15.03
C GLU A 41 -5.27 9.02 16.34
N THR A 42 -4.64 7.85 16.36
CA THR A 42 -4.65 6.95 17.53
C THR A 42 -3.47 7.15 18.48
N GLY A 43 -2.45 7.92 18.07
CA GLY A 43 -1.24 8.16 18.86
C GLY A 43 -0.35 6.92 19.05
N ARG A 44 -0.55 5.87 18.26
CA ARG A 44 0.23 4.62 18.35
C ARG A 44 0.48 4.01 16.98
N LYS A 45 1.50 3.15 16.88
CA LYS A 45 1.77 2.36 15.68
C LYS A 45 0.64 1.40 15.37
N MET A 46 0.30 1.27 14.08
CA MET A 46 -0.69 0.30 13.64
C MET A 46 -0.09 -1.10 13.64
N THR A 47 -0.86 -2.06 14.10
CA THR A 47 -0.53 -3.48 14.08
C THR A 47 -1.64 -4.23 13.40
N PHE A 48 -1.31 -5.34 12.76
CA PHE A 48 -2.28 -6.23 12.13
C PHE A 48 -2.09 -7.64 12.67
N CYS A 49 -3.18 -8.40 12.73
CA CYS A 49 -3.18 -9.82 13.05
C CYS A 49 -3.80 -10.56 11.87
N VAL A 50 -3.05 -11.50 11.29
CA VAL A 50 -3.51 -12.35 10.19
C VAL A 50 -3.44 -13.80 10.63
N ASN A 51 -4.57 -14.49 10.63
CA ASN A 51 -4.67 -15.90 11.05
C ASN A 51 -4.63 -16.87 9.87
N THR A 52 -4.84 -16.37 8.65
CA THR A 52 -4.84 -17.16 7.42
C THR A 52 -3.97 -16.48 6.37
N PHE A 53 -2.85 -17.12 6.01
CA PHE A 53 -2.15 -16.79 4.77
C PHE A 53 -2.85 -17.53 3.63
N GLY A 54 -4.04 -17.09 3.25
CA GLY A 54 -4.68 -17.54 2.02
C GLY A 54 -3.99 -16.88 0.82
N CYS A 55 -3.69 -17.69 -0.21
CA CYS A 55 -3.07 -17.35 -1.51
C CYS A 55 -2.64 -15.87 -1.63
N GLN A 56 -1.33 -15.61 -1.56
CA GLN A 56 -0.75 -14.27 -1.70
C GLN A 56 -1.46 -13.53 -2.84
N MET A 57 -1.96 -12.33 -2.54
CA MET A 57 -2.44 -11.41 -3.58
C MET A 57 -1.26 -11.06 -4.49
N ASN A 58 -1.11 -11.91 -5.52
CA ASN A 58 -0.25 -11.89 -6.69
C ASN A 58 1.11 -11.18 -6.56
N LEU A 59 2.14 -11.96 -6.24
CA LEU A 59 3.46 -11.78 -6.82
C LEU A 59 3.77 -13.02 -7.68
N LYS A 60 3.96 -12.84 -8.98
CA LYS A 60 4.71 -13.76 -9.84
C LYS A 60 5.97 -13.03 -10.29
#